data_AF-A0A550HVG2-F1
#
_entry.id   AF-A0A550HVG2-F1
#
_cell.length_a   1.000
_cell.length_b   1.000
_cell.length_c   1.000
_cell.angle_alpha   90.00
_cell.angle_beta   90.00
_cell.angle_gamma   90.00
#
_symmetry.space_group_name_H-M   'P 1'
#
loop_
_entity.id
_entity.type
_entity.pdbx_description
1 polymer ?
#
loop_
_entity_poly.entity_id
_entity_poly.type
_entity_poly.pdbx_seq_one_letter_code
_entity_poly.pdbx_strand_id
1 'polypeptide(L)'
;MLKIPGYEHGPLVVGSAYLDDPLFWPVHLGSCLRGEDAQRAAFGADWDAAIELSRRLSTAREWPVFSLPLRSGHTIHVVYRNFEGDRGVDYLIHHPAWSAAETLAVDDGHFMGPGTAWPELLSAAGQSASEGVDDSDARLLLLFPSLGDAQLPDDAPAALTAALAALTLIEEPAEVARTLLEKQGQWAPEHWRLADGIWINDGGHSYRNPLNAFAMPKGHLLEISNALNGEKRGPHQTSG
;
A
#
# COMPACT_ATOMS: atom_id res chain seq x y z
N MET A 1 -11.35 19.79 -1.80
CA MET A 1 -10.04 19.55 -1.17
C MET A 1 -10.13 18.22 -0.44
N LEU A 2 -9.29 17.25 -0.80
CA LEU A 2 -9.17 16.00 -0.06
C LEU A 2 -8.84 16.34 1.40
N LYS A 3 -9.50 15.66 2.34
CA LYS A 3 -9.25 15.84 3.77
C LYS A 3 -8.85 14.50 4.35
N ILE A 4 -7.56 14.35 4.61
CA ILE A 4 -7.01 13.26 5.40
C ILE A 4 -6.56 13.88 6.72
N PRO A 5 -7.10 13.46 7.87
CA PRO A 5 -6.64 13.93 9.16
C PRO A 5 -5.14 13.72 9.34
N GLY A 6 -4.41 14.78 9.73
CA GLY A 6 -2.94 14.81 9.80
C GLY A 6 -2.24 15.34 8.55
N TYR A 7 -2.97 15.58 7.45
CA TYR A 7 -2.45 16.12 6.18
C TYR A 7 -3.15 17.42 5.78
N GLU A 8 -3.75 18.14 6.72
CA GLU A 8 -4.57 19.33 6.48
C GLU A 8 -3.82 20.46 5.76
N HIS A 9 -2.49 20.46 5.84
CA HIS A 9 -1.61 21.48 5.28
C HIS A 9 -0.92 21.05 3.98
N GLY A 10 -1.08 19.79 3.56
CA GLY A 10 -0.49 19.28 2.32
C GLY A 10 -1.30 19.72 1.08
N PRO A 11 -0.66 19.97 -0.07
CA PRO A 11 -1.36 20.26 -1.32
C PRO A 11 -1.91 18.97 -1.96
N LEU A 12 -2.82 18.29 -1.26
CA LEU A 12 -3.37 17.01 -1.65
C LEU A 12 -4.22 17.14 -2.93
N VAL A 13 -3.91 16.32 -3.93
CA VAL A 13 -4.66 16.22 -5.19
C VAL A 13 -5.09 14.78 -5.46
N VAL A 14 -6.20 14.60 -6.18
CA VAL A 14 -6.65 13.26 -6.58
C VAL A 14 -5.67 12.70 -7.61
N GLY A 15 -5.11 11.51 -7.33
CA GLY A 15 -4.10 10.88 -8.18
C GLY A 15 -4.64 10.03 -9.33
N SER A 16 -5.95 9.84 -9.46
CA SER A 16 -6.55 8.84 -10.37
C SER A 16 -6.09 8.92 -11.82
N ALA A 17 -5.76 10.12 -12.33
CA ALA A 17 -5.25 10.29 -13.69
C ALA A 17 -3.90 9.59 -13.95
N TYR A 18 -3.10 9.30 -12.91
CA TYR A 18 -1.87 8.52 -13.05
C TYR A 18 -2.13 7.03 -13.25
N LEU A 19 -3.31 6.52 -12.86
CA LEU A 19 -3.61 5.09 -12.97
C LEU A 19 -3.79 4.64 -14.42
N ASP A 20 -4.11 5.58 -15.31
CA ASP A 20 -4.27 5.34 -16.75
C ASP A 20 -2.93 5.33 -17.50
N ASP A 21 -1.82 5.71 -16.85
CA ASP A 21 -0.46 5.69 -17.43
C ASP A 21 0.22 4.36 -17.07
N PRO A 22 0.47 3.44 -18.02
CA PRO A 22 1.09 2.15 -17.72
C PRO A 22 2.48 2.27 -17.07
N LEU A 23 3.19 3.39 -17.28
CA LEU A 23 4.50 3.66 -16.70
C LEU A 23 4.42 4.07 -15.22
N PHE A 24 3.25 4.50 -14.74
CA PHE A 24 3.03 4.81 -13.32
C PHE A 24 3.32 3.62 -12.42
N TRP A 25 2.87 2.43 -12.82
CA TRP A 25 2.97 1.21 -12.01
C TRP A 25 4.42 0.79 -11.69
N PRO A 26 5.33 0.61 -12.68
CA PRO A 26 6.72 0.31 -12.35
C PRO A 26 7.41 1.45 -11.59
N VAL A 27 7.03 2.72 -11.81
CA VAL A 27 7.53 3.85 -11.01
C VAL A 27 7.07 3.75 -9.56
N HIS A 28 5.80 3.44 -9.31
CA HIS A 28 5.23 3.26 -7.98
C HIS A 28 5.89 2.09 -7.24
N LEU A 29 6.15 0.98 -7.94
CA LEU A 29 6.79 -0.22 -7.40
C LEU A 29 8.32 -0.10 -7.30
N GLY A 30 8.90 1.06 -7.65
CA GLY A 30 10.35 1.24 -7.80
C GLY A 30 11.16 0.95 -6.53
N SER A 31 10.59 1.20 -5.34
CA SER A 31 11.24 0.88 -4.05
C SER A 31 11.43 -0.63 -3.83
N CYS A 32 10.56 -1.44 -4.45
CA CYS A 32 10.59 -2.90 -4.45
C CYS A 32 11.48 -3.48 -5.57
N LEU A 33 11.74 -2.71 -6.63
CA LEU A 33 12.51 -3.11 -7.81
C LEU A 33 13.99 -2.71 -7.70
N ARG A 34 14.66 -3.21 -6.65
CA ARG A 34 16.05 -2.87 -6.36
C ARG A 34 17.02 -3.66 -7.24
N GLY A 35 17.97 -2.94 -7.84
CA GLY A 35 19.05 -3.51 -8.66
C GLY A 35 18.86 -3.27 -10.15
N GLU A 36 19.97 -3.25 -10.88
CA GLU A 36 19.98 -2.89 -12.31
C GLU A 36 19.14 -3.84 -13.17
N ASP A 37 19.17 -5.14 -12.86
CA ASP A 37 18.40 -6.14 -13.61
C ASP A 37 16.89 -5.99 -13.42
N ALA A 38 16.44 -5.76 -12.17
CA ALA A 38 15.04 -5.51 -11.87
C ALA A 38 14.53 -4.22 -12.53
N GLN A 39 15.35 -3.15 -12.50
CA GLN A 39 15.05 -1.90 -13.16
C GLN A 39 14.98 -2.07 -14.69
N ARG A 40 15.92 -2.81 -15.29
CA ARG A 40 15.90 -3.08 -16.72
C ARG A 40 14.67 -3.88 -17.14
N ALA A 41 14.27 -4.89 -16.36
CA ALA A 41 13.08 -5.69 -16.63
C ALA A 41 11.78 -4.87 -16.50
N ALA A 42 11.71 -3.94 -15.54
CA ALA A 42 10.50 -3.16 -15.29
C ALA A 42 10.33 -1.93 -16.19
N PHE A 43 11.43 -1.29 -16.60
CA PHE A 43 11.39 -0.04 -17.37
C PHE A 43 11.88 -0.17 -18.80
N GLY A 44 12.76 -1.14 -19.11
CA GLY A 44 13.30 -1.33 -20.45
C GLY A 44 13.83 -0.05 -21.09
N ALA A 45 13.30 0.29 -22.25
CA ALA A 45 13.65 1.52 -22.98
C ALA A 45 13.03 2.80 -22.40
N ASP A 46 12.04 2.68 -21.51
CA ASP A 46 11.26 3.81 -20.95
C ASP A 46 11.89 4.40 -19.68
N TRP A 47 13.14 4.05 -19.36
CA TRP A 47 13.84 4.52 -18.16
C TRP A 47 13.86 6.05 -18.02
N ASP A 48 14.15 6.78 -19.10
CA ASP A 48 14.18 8.25 -19.06
C ASP A 48 12.79 8.85 -18.81
N ALA A 49 11.74 8.24 -19.39
CA ALA A 49 10.36 8.63 -19.13
C ALA A 49 9.95 8.32 -17.68
N ALA A 50 10.45 7.21 -17.12
CA ALA A 50 10.21 6.81 -15.74
C ALA A 50 10.82 7.82 -14.75
N ILE A 51 12.04 8.30 -15.02
CA ILE A 51 12.68 9.36 -14.23
C ILE A 51 11.86 10.65 -14.27
N GLU A 52 11.36 11.04 -15.43
CA GLU A 52 10.55 12.25 -15.55
C GLU A 52 9.19 12.10 -14.83
N LEU A 53 8.54 10.94 -14.94
CA LEU A 53 7.33 10.65 -14.18
C LEU A 53 7.58 10.65 -12.66
N SER A 54 8.66 10.02 -12.19
CA SER A 54 9.06 10.04 -10.79
C SER A 54 9.30 11.47 -10.28
N ARG A 55 9.95 12.33 -11.09
CA ARG A 55 10.15 13.75 -10.78
C ARG A 55 8.82 14.50 -10.65
N ARG A 56 7.87 14.26 -11.57
CA ARG A 56 6.53 14.85 -11.53
C ARG A 56 5.78 14.42 -10.27
N LEU A 57 5.75 13.11 -9.97
CA LEU A 57 5.14 12.54 -8.77
C LEU A 57 5.77 13.07 -7.48
N SER A 58 7.04 13.48 -7.53
CA SER A 58 7.81 14.03 -6.39
C SER A 58 7.73 15.55 -6.23
N THR A 59 6.82 16.22 -6.96
CA THR A 59 6.73 17.69 -6.94
C THR A 59 6.11 18.18 -5.63
N ALA A 60 6.75 19.13 -4.95
CA ALA A 60 6.24 19.67 -3.68
C ALA A 60 4.92 20.45 -3.79
N ARG A 61 4.52 20.83 -5.01
CA ARG A 61 3.30 21.62 -5.29
C ARG A 61 2.01 20.80 -5.27
N GLU A 62 2.09 19.51 -5.51
CA GLU A 62 0.94 18.61 -5.64
C GLU A 62 1.31 17.25 -5.06
N TRP A 63 0.49 16.76 -4.14
CA TRP A 63 0.70 15.48 -3.49
C TRP A 63 -0.40 14.52 -3.95
N PRO A 64 -0.13 13.67 -4.95
CA PRO A 64 -1.08 12.67 -5.41
C PRO A 64 -1.57 11.79 -4.25
N VAL A 65 -2.89 11.64 -4.18
CA VAL A 65 -3.58 10.76 -3.23
C VAL A 65 -4.44 9.76 -3.99
N PHE A 66 -4.28 8.49 -3.65
CA PHE A 66 -5.13 7.40 -4.10
C PHE A 66 -5.92 6.87 -2.92
N SER A 67 -7.25 6.89 -3.01
CA SER A 67 -8.14 6.46 -1.94
C SER A 67 -8.81 5.15 -2.32
N LEU A 68 -8.69 4.15 -1.44
CA LEU A 68 -9.25 2.81 -1.59
C LEU A 68 -10.25 2.57 -0.46
N PRO A 69 -11.54 2.87 -0.65
CA PRO A 69 -12.54 2.58 0.37
C PRO A 69 -12.65 1.07 0.62
N LEU A 70 -12.93 0.71 1.87
CA LEU A 70 -13.15 -0.66 2.33
C LEU A 70 -14.62 -0.82 2.72
N ARG A 71 -15.13 -2.05 2.66
CA ARG A 71 -16.53 -2.39 2.98
C ARG A 71 -16.92 -2.07 4.43
N SER A 72 -15.93 -1.97 5.31
CA SER A 72 -16.09 -1.62 6.72
C SER A 72 -16.35 -0.13 6.96
N GLY A 73 -16.31 0.72 5.91
CA GLY A 73 -16.36 2.18 6.02
C GLY A 73 -15.00 2.83 6.30
N HIS A 74 -13.94 2.04 6.42
CA HIS A 74 -12.57 2.56 6.43
C HIS A 74 -12.14 2.93 5.01
N THR A 75 -11.13 3.78 4.88
CA THR A 75 -10.46 4.09 3.61
C THR A 75 -8.96 3.96 3.80
N ILE A 76 -8.29 3.27 2.87
CA ILE A 76 -6.84 3.32 2.77
C ILE A 76 -6.48 4.49 1.84
N HIS A 77 -5.52 5.32 2.26
CA HIS A 77 -4.96 6.38 1.44
C HIS A 77 -3.49 6.06 1.15
N VAL A 78 -3.12 6.11 -0.13
CA VAL A 78 -1.74 6.10 -0.60
C VAL A 78 -1.39 7.54 -0.95
N VAL A 79 -0.50 8.16 -0.17
CA VAL A 79 -0.18 9.59 -0.24
C VAL A 79 1.27 9.75 -0.68
N TYR A 80 1.49 10.40 -1.82
CA TYR A 80 2.82 10.83 -2.26
C TYR A 80 3.21 12.10 -1.50
N ARG A 81 3.79 11.92 -0.31
CA ARG A 81 4.25 13.01 0.56
C ARG A 81 5.55 13.60 0.02
N ASN A 82 5.47 14.84 -0.47
CA ASN A 82 6.59 15.52 -1.11
C ASN A 82 7.12 16.70 -0.30
N PHE A 83 7.35 16.52 1.01
CA PHE A 83 8.10 17.52 1.78
C PHE A 83 9.55 17.59 1.28
N GLU A 84 10.12 18.79 1.27
CA GLU A 84 11.53 18.95 0.91
C GLU A 84 12.42 18.29 1.98
N GLY A 85 13.28 17.35 1.55
CA GLY A 85 14.15 16.58 2.44
C GLY A 85 13.49 15.37 3.11
N ASP A 86 12.18 15.18 2.95
CA ASP A 86 11.42 14.13 3.60
C ASP A 86 10.30 13.64 2.66
N ARG A 87 10.71 13.07 1.52
CA ARG A 87 9.79 12.54 0.50
C ARG A 87 9.56 11.06 0.72
N GLY A 88 8.34 10.60 0.50
CA GLY A 88 7.98 9.19 0.60
C GLY A 88 6.55 8.93 0.14
N VAL A 89 6.15 7.66 0.20
CA VAL A 89 4.76 7.26 0.01
C VAL A 89 4.21 6.74 1.33
N ASP A 90 3.22 7.43 1.88
CA ASP A 90 2.58 7.04 3.13
C ASP A 90 1.34 6.19 2.84
N TYR A 91 1.22 5.09 3.56
CA TYR A 91 0.09 4.18 3.54
C TYR A 91 -0.71 4.38 4.81
N LEU A 92 -1.86 5.03 4.69
CA LEU A 92 -2.69 5.43 5.82
C LEU A 92 -4.01 4.69 5.79
N ILE A 93 -4.58 4.40 6.96
CA ILE A 93 -5.96 3.92 7.10
C ILE A 93 -6.75 4.85 8.01
N HIS A 94 -7.94 5.23 7.56
CA HIS A 94 -8.83 6.14 8.29
C HIS A 94 -10.25 5.60 8.35
N HIS A 95 -10.92 5.83 9.47
CA HIS A 95 -12.36 5.67 9.62
C HIS A 95 -12.98 7.02 9.99
N PRO A 96 -14.15 7.42 9.45
CA PRO A 96 -14.76 8.72 9.74
C PRO A 96 -15.01 9.03 11.22
N ALA A 97 -15.12 8.01 12.07
CA ALA A 97 -15.26 8.18 13.52
C ALA A 97 -13.93 8.44 14.25
N TRP A 98 -12.79 8.33 13.59
CA TRP A 98 -11.46 8.56 14.17
C TRP A 98 -11.04 10.01 13.96
N SER A 99 -10.39 10.58 14.99
CA SER A 99 -9.86 11.95 14.94
C SER A 99 -8.61 12.09 14.07
N ALA A 100 -7.90 11.00 13.79
CA ALA A 100 -6.70 10.95 12.98
C ALA A 100 -6.69 9.70 12.09
N ALA A 101 -5.96 9.74 10.97
CA ALA A 101 -5.60 8.55 10.21
C ALA A 101 -4.44 7.81 10.90
N GLU A 102 -4.43 6.49 10.83
CA GLU A 102 -3.34 5.64 11.32
C GLU A 102 -2.40 5.29 10.18
N THR A 103 -1.10 5.19 10.48
CA THR A 103 -0.07 4.85 9.46
C THR A 103 0.16 3.35 9.42
N LEU A 104 -0.18 2.69 8.31
CA LEU A 104 0.12 1.29 8.06
C LEU A 104 1.61 1.09 7.76
N ALA A 105 2.13 1.89 6.83
CA ALA A 105 3.52 1.85 6.40
C ALA A 105 3.95 3.19 5.81
N VAL A 106 5.25 3.42 5.75
CA VAL A 106 5.88 4.53 5.04
C VAL A 106 6.98 3.95 4.15
N ASP A 107 6.81 4.15 2.84
CA ASP A 107 7.80 3.82 1.84
C ASP A 107 8.74 5.04 1.65
N ASP A 108 9.70 5.14 2.56
CA ASP A 108 10.78 6.13 2.57
C ASP A 108 12.08 5.54 3.15
N GLY A 109 13.10 6.38 3.35
CA GLY A 109 14.39 5.96 3.90
C GLY A 109 14.39 5.52 5.37
N HIS A 110 13.26 5.59 6.08
CA HIS A 110 13.13 5.18 7.48
C HIS A 110 12.63 3.74 7.65
N PHE A 111 12.19 3.09 6.56
CA PHE A 111 11.79 1.67 6.54
C PHE A 111 10.63 1.34 7.48
N MET A 112 9.70 2.27 7.71
CA MET A 112 8.60 2.07 8.66
C MET A 112 7.52 1.16 8.07
N GLY A 113 7.59 -0.13 8.37
CA GLY A 113 6.65 -1.14 7.92
C GLY A 113 7.13 -2.55 8.30
N PRO A 114 6.53 -3.61 7.73
CA PRO A 114 5.38 -3.61 6.81
C PRO A 114 4.06 -3.20 7.44
N GLY A 115 3.09 -2.86 6.58
CA GLY A 115 1.73 -2.50 6.97
C GLY A 115 0.71 -3.63 6.81
N THR A 116 0.95 -4.57 5.89
CA THR A 116 -0.01 -5.63 5.52
C THR A 116 0.65 -6.98 5.34
N ALA A 117 -0.02 -8.04 5.83
CA ALA A 117 0.23 -9.42 5.42
C ALA A 117 -0.35 -9.69 4.02
N TRP A 118 0.09 -10.75 3.34
CA TRP A 118 -0.41 -11.11 2.00
C TRP A 118 -1.94 -11.32 1.96
N PRO A 119 -2.57 -12.05 2.90
CA PRO A 119 -4.03 -12.24 2.88
C PRO A 119 -4.81 -10.93 3.10
N GLU A 120 -4.30 -10.05 3.98
CA GLU A 120 -4.91 -8.74 4.23
C GLU A 120 -4.84 -7.86 2.98
N LEU A 121 -3.71 -7.86 2.29
CA LEU A 121 -3.49 -7.10 1.06
C LEU A 121 -4.39 -7.59 -0.08
N LEU A 122 -4.46 -8.90 -0.32
CA LEU A 122 -5.30 -9.47 -1.38
C LEU A 122 -6.79 -9.24 -1.11
N SER A 123 -7.21 -9.41 0.15
CA SER A 123 -8.60 -9.12 0.55
C SER A 123 -8.93 -7.65 0.36
N ALA A 124 -8.08 -6.74 0.85
CA ALA A 124 -8.25 -5.30 0.66
C ALA A 124 -8.35 -4.94 -0.83
N ALA A 125 -7.48 -5.47 -1.69
CA ALA A 125 -7.50 -5.25 -3.14
C ALA A 125 -8.79 -5.74 -3.83
N GLY A 126 -9.41 -6.83 -3.34
CA GLY A 126 -10.66 -7.36 -3.89
C GLY A 126 -11.96 -6.68 -3.41
N GLN A 127 -11.88 -5.75 -2.44
CA GLN A 127 -13.06 -5.04 -1.92
C GLN A 127 -13.55 -3.91 -2.84
N SER A 128 -14.46 -4.18 -3.77
CA SER A 128 -15.06 -3.14 -4.63
C SER A 128 -15.75 -2.00 -3.86
N ALA A 129 -15.74 -0.80 -4.45
CA ALA A 129 -16.31 0.43 -3.93
C ALA A 129 -16.89 1.32 -5.06
N SER A 130 -17.93 2.10 -4.76
CA SER A 130 -18.53 3.01 -5.76
C SER A 130 -17.77 4.32 -5.96
N GLU A 131 -16.81 4.63 -5.08
CA GLU A 131 -15.99 5.83 -5.11
C GLU A 131 -14.52 5.45 -4.86
N GLY A 132 -13.58 6.25 -5.39
CA GLY A 132 -12.15 5.98 -5.27
C GLY A 132 -11.65 4.96 -6.31
N VAL A 133 -10.54 4.29 -6.00
CA VAL A 133 -9.97 3.25 -6.87
C VAL A 133 -10.76 1.94 -6.65
N ASP A 134 -11.45 1.48 -7.70
CA ASP A 134 -12.30 0.27 -7.67
C ASP A 134 -11.65 -0.95 -8.35
N ASP A 135 -10.79 -0.72 -9.35
CA ASP A 135 -10.11 -1.79 -10.07
C ASP A 135 -9.20 -2.62 -9.15
N SER A 136 -9.40 -3.95 -9.11
CA SER A 136 -8.72 -4.81 -8.15
C SER A 136 -7.22 -4.93 -8.41
N ASP A 137 -6.80 -4.89 -9.67
CA ASP A 137 -5.40 -4.98 -10.05
C ASP A 137 -4.68 -3.68 -9.67
N ALA A 138 -5.33 -2.54 -9.87
CA ALA A 138 -4.82 -1.22 -9.50
C ALA A 138 -4.65 -1.12 -7.99
N ARG A 139 -5.63 -1.63 -7.22
CA ARG A 139 -5.58 -1.65 -5.76
C ARG A 139 -4.50 -2.59 -5.25
N LEU A 140 -4.32 -3.75 -5.89
CA LEU A 140 -3.24 -4.68 -5.59
C LEU A 140 -1.87 -4.02 -5.77
N LEU A 141 -1.62 -3.40 -6.94
CA LEU A 141 -0.34 -2.77 -7.23
C LEU A 141 -0.10 -1.51 -6.38
N LEU A 142 -1.13 -0.72 -6.08
CA LEU A 142 -1.03 0.44 -5.19
C LEU A 142 -0.64 0.05 -3.77
N LEU A 143 -1.17 -1.06 -3.24
CA LEU A 143 -0.90 -1.51 -1.87
C LEU A 143 0.36 -2.38 -1.78
N PHE A 144 0.89 -2.88 -2.90
CA PHE A 144 2.01 -3.80 -2.91
C PHE A 144 3.22 -3.32 -2.10
N PRO A 145 3.64 -2.04 -2.18
CA PRO A 145 4.78 -1.59 -1.39
C PRO A 145 4.55 -1.60 0.13
N SER A 146 3.32 -1.78 0.64
CA SER A 146 3.05 -2.00 2.08
C SER A 146 3.15 -3.46 2.53
N LEU A 147 3.36 -4.40 1.61
CA LEU A 147 3.53 -5.83 1.87
C LEU A 147 4.89 -6.14 2.49
N GLY A 148 4.90 -6.94 3.55
CA GLY A 148 6.10 -7.59 4.07
C GLY A 148 5.76 -8.90 4.75
N ASP A 149 5.73 -10.02 4.04
CA ASP A 149 5.26 -11.31 4.51
C ASP A 149 6.22 -12.43 4.12
N ALA A 150 6.78 -13.12 5.11
CA ALA A 150 7.69 -14.25 4.92
C ALA A 150 6.96 -15.54 4.49
N GLN A 151 5.63 -15.59 4.54
CA GLN A 151 4.82 -16.78 4.25
C GLN A 151 3.87 -16.54 3.07
N LEU A 152 4.44 -16.21 1.91
CA LEU A 152 3.68 -16.09 0.67
C LEU A 152 3.14 -17.44 0.21
N PRO A 153 1.89 -17.52 -0.26
CA PRO A 153 1.33 -18.73 -0.87
C PRO A 153 1.88 -18.95 -2.29
N ASP A 154 1.82 -20.20 -2.76
CA ASP A 154 2.34 -20.61 -4.08
C ASP A 154 1.68 -19.89 -5.27
N ASP A 155 0.46 -19.38 -5.09
CA ASP A 155 -0.31 -18.66 -6.11
C ASP A 155 -0.05 -17.14 -6.11
N ALA A 156 0.70 -16.60 -5.16
CA ALA A 156 1.04 -15.17 -5.10
C ALA A 156 1.69 -14.64 -6.40
N PRO A 157 2.66 -15.36 -7.04
CA PRO A 157 3.22 -14.93 -8.31
C PRO A 157 2.18 -14.80 -9.43
N ALA A 158 1.19 -15.69 -9.47
CA ALA A 158 0.16 -15.67 -10.51
C ALA A 158 -0.75 -14.44 -10.36
N ALA A 159 -1.16 -14.11 -9.13
CA ALA A 159 -1.97 -12.93 -8.85
C ALA A 159 -1.25 -11.64 -9.26
N LEU A 160 0.03 -11.50 -8.87
CA LEU A 160 0.80 -10.30 -9.20
C LEU A 160 1.14 -10.20 -10.70
N THR A 161 1.42 -11.34 -11.35
CA THR A 161 1.66 -11.40 -12.80
C THR A 161 0.44 -10.91 -13.57
N ALA A 162 -0.76 -11.32 -13.16
CA ALA A 162 -2.01 -10.91 -13.82
C ALA A 162 -2.21 -9.38 -13.74
N ALA A 163 -2.03 -8.79 -12.56
CA ALA A 163 -2.16 -7.35 -12.38
C ALA A 163 -1.10 -6.56 -13.16
N LEU A 164 0.16 -7.02 -13.16
CA LEU A 164 1.22 -6.39 -13.96
C LEU A 164 0.92 -6.47 -15.46
N ALA A 165 0.45 -7.62 -15.95
CA ALA A 165 0.09 -7.78 -17.36
C ALA A 165 -1.12 -6.94 -17.76
N ALA A 166 -2.06 -6.69 -16.84
CA ALA A 166 -3.24 -5.88 -17.08
C ALA A 166 -2.94 -4.37 -17.15
N LEU A 167 -2.00 -3.89 -16.32
CA LEU A 167 -1.81 -2.47 -16.06
C LEU A 167 -0.51 -1.88 -16.61
N THR A 168 0.44 -2.71 -17.04
CA THR A 168 1.76 -2.25 -17.47
C THR A 168 2.08 -2.65 -18.91
N LEU A 169 3.19 -2.12 -19.44
CA LEU A 169 3.77 -2.54 -20.72
C LEU A 169 5.04 -3.40 -20.53
N ILE A 170 5.22 -3.98 -19.34
CA ILE A 170 6.37 -4.83 -19.01
C ILE A 170 6.37 -6.07 -19.92
N GLU A 171 7.50 -6.35 -20.56
CA GLU A 171 7.64 -7.49 -21.50
C GLU A 171 7.50 -8.84 -20.78
N GLU A 172 8.11 -8.98 -19.60
CA GLU A 172 8.15 -10.22 -18.81
C GLU A 172 7.51 -10.02 -17.42
N PRO A 173 6.18 -9.84 -17.32
CA PRO A 173 5.50 -9.51 -16.06
C PRO A 173 5.67 -10.60 -14.99
N ALA A 174 5.83 -11.87 -15.40
CA ALA A 174 6.07 -12.98 -14.48
C ALA A 174 7.47 -12.96 -13.83
N GLU A 175 8.47 -12.41 -14.52
CA GLU A 175 9.80 -12.20 -13.94
C GLU A 175 9.76 -11.07 -12.93
N VAL A 176 9.17 -9.94 -13.30
CA VAL A 176 9.02 -8.78 -12.41
C VAL A 176 8.20 -9.15 -11.17
N ALA A 177 7.10 -9.92 -11.32
CA ALA A 177 6.32 -10.40 -10.18
C ALA A 177 7.14 -11.22 -9.18
N ARG A 178 8.01 -12.12 -9.66
CA ARG A 178 8.89 -12.92 -8.80
C ARG A 178 9.88 -12.04 -8.05
N THR A 179 10.52 -11.08 -8.74
CA THR A 179 11.42 -10.12 -8.10
C THR A 179 10.71 -9.31 -7.03
N LEU A 180 9.51 -8.79 -7.33
CA LEU A 180 8.70 -8.03 -6.39
C LEU A 180 8.36 -8.86 -5.14
N LEU A 181 7.95 -10.12 -5.30
CA LEU A 181 7.60 -10.98 -4.15
C LEU A 181 8.82 -11.42 -3.33
N GLU A 182 9.98 -11.56 -3.97
CA GLU A 182 11.24 -11.88 -3.28
C GLU A 182 11.76 -10.68 -2.47
N LYS A 183 11.69 -9.47 -3.04
CA LYS A 183 12.23 -8.25 -2.41
C LYS A 183 11.23 -7.55 -1.50
N GLN A 184 9.95 -7.60 -1.86
CA GLN A 184 8.83 -6.93 -1.20
C GLN A 184 9.09 -5.42 -1.04
N GLY A 185 8.44 -4.76 -0.09
CA GLY A 185 8.66 -3.34 0.21
C GLY A 185 10.08 -3.03 0.67
N GLN A 186 10.26 -1.90 1.37
CA GLN A 186 11.61 -1.51 1.78
C GLN A 186 12.21 -2.33 2.93
N TRP A 187 11.37 -3.11 3.62
CA TRP A 187 11.70 -3.98 4.74
C TRP A 187 11.94 -5.42 4.28
N ALA A 188 12.52 -6.24 5.17
CA ALA A 188 12.64 -7.67 4.91
C ALA A 188 11.25 -8.36 4.93
N PRO A 189 11.08 -9.53 4.31
CA PRO A 189 9.93 -10.37 4.55
C PRO A 189 9.85 -10.71 6.05
N GLU A 190 8.73 -10.34 6.68
CA GLU A 190 8.54 -10.49 8.14
C GLU A 190 7.51 -11.57 8.45
N HIS A 191 7.61 -12.16 9.65
CA HIS A 191 6.61 -13.11 10.13
C HIS A 191 5.38 -12.40 10.66
N TRP A 192 4.22 -12.98 10.36
CA TRP A 192 2.92 -12.56 10.85
C TRP A 192 2.28 -13.66 11.70
N ARG A 193 1.55 -13.24 12.72
CA ARG A 193 0.78 -14.14 13.58
C ARG A 193 -0.59 -13.57 13.84
N LEU A 194 -1.59 -14.45 13.80
CA LEU A 194 -2.97 -14.11 14.15
C LEU A 194 -3.20 -14.38 15.64
N ALA A 195 -3.58 -13.36 16.40
CA ALA A 195 -3.91 -13.49 17.82
C ALA A 195 -5.12 -12.61 18.16
N ASP A 196 -6.14 -13.17 18.81
CA ASP A 196 -7.41 -12.47 19.12
C ASP A 196 -8.06 -11.78 17.90
N GLY A 197 -7.91 -12.35 16.69
CA GLY A 197 -8.40 -11.75 15.44
C GLY A 197 -7.54 -10.60 14.90
N ILE A 198 -6.38 -10.34 15.51
CA ILE A 198 -5.44 -9.29 15.10
C ILE A 198 -4.27 -9.94 14.38
N TRP A 199 -3.96 -9.44 13.18
CA TRP A 199 -2.69 -9.71 12.52
C TRP A 199 -1.59 -8.86 13.15
N ILE A 200 -0.63 -9.53 13.76
CA ILE A 200 0.53 -8.93 14.41
C ILE A 200 1.75 -9.26 13.57
N ASN A 201 2.52 -8.23 13.22
CA ASN A 201 3.83 -8.38 12.59
C ASN A 201 4.91 -8.49 13.68
N ASP A 202 5.90 -9.35 13.50
CA ASP A 202 6.99 -9.52 14.47
C ASP A 202 8.19 -8.57 14.21
N GLY A 203 8.16 -7.79 13.13
CA GLY A 203 9.21 -6.87 12.71
C GLY A 203 9.36 -5.62 13.59
N GLY A 204 10.60 -5.16 13.75
CA GLY A 204 10.96 -4.05 14.66
C GLY A 204 10.59 -2.64 14.16
N HIS A 205 10.16 -2.51 12.89
CA HIS A 205 9.77 -1.25 12.28
C HIS A 205 8.27 -1.16 11.95
N SER A 206 7.51 -2.22 12.23
CA SER A 206 6.08 -2.26 11.90
C SER A 206 5.22 -1.60 12.99
N TYR A 207 4.26 -0.77 12.57
CA TYR A 207 3.19 -0.27 13.43
C TYR A 207 2.25 -1.38 13.95
N ARG A 208 2.30 -2.56 13.31
CA ARG A 208 1.50 -3.75 13.60
C ARG A 208 2.14 -4.64 14.67
N ASN A 209 3.33 -4.29 15.15
CA ASN A 209 4.00 -4.98 16.24
C ASN A 209 3.73 -4.27 17.58
N PRO A 210 2.94 -4.85 18.51
CA PRO A 210 2.59 -4.21 19.79
C PRO A 210 3.78 -4.03 20.75
N LEU A 211 4.95 -4.59 20.44
CA LEU A 211 6.18 -4.41 21.23
C LEU A 211 6.91 -3.11 20.88
N ASN A 212 6.59 -2.47 19.75
CA ASN A 212 7.22 -1.23 19.33
C ASN A 212 6.66 -0.02 20.10
N ALA A 213 7.51 0.96 20.41
CA ALA A 213 7.11 2.16 21.15
C ALA A 213 6.12 3.05 20.39
N PHE A 214 6.04 2.88 19.07
CA PHE A 214 5.15 3.59 18.15
C PHE A 214 4.01 2.69 17.63
N ALA A 215 3.79 1.53 18.26
CA ALA A 215 2.72 0.62 17.86
C ALA A 215 1.34 1.27 17.96
N MET A 216 0.44 0.87 17.06
CA MET A 216 -0.95 1.31 17.17
C MET A 216 -1.62 0.77 18.43
N PRO A 217 -2.63 1.47 18.98
CA PRO A 217 -3.45 0.95 20.06
C PRO A 217 -4.11 -0.38 19.70
N LYS A 218 -4.20 -1.33 20.65
CA LYS A 218 -4.81 -2.67 20.41
C LYS A 218 -6.20 -2.60 19.77
N GLY A 219 -7.02 -1.61 20.16
CA GLY A 219 -8.35 -1.40 19.57
C GLY A 219 -8.30 -1.08 18.08
N HIS A 220 -7.39 -0.19 17.67
CA HIS A 220 -7.20 0.15 16.26
C HIS A 220 -6.61 -1.03 15.48
N LEU A 221 -5.67 -1.78 16.06
CA LEU A 221 -5.12 -2.99 15.41
C LEU A 221 -6.20 -4.00 15.02
N LEU A 222 -7.15 -4.27 15.93
CA LEU A 222 -8.28 -5.15 15.67
C LEU A 222 -9.22 -4.59 14.60
N GLU A 223 -9.57 -3.31 14.69
CA GLU A 223 -10.44 -2.66 13.69
C GLU A 223 -9.82 -2.71 12.29
N ILE A 224 -8.52 -2.45 12.19
CA ILE A 224 -7.76 -2.50 10.93
C ILE A 224 -7.72 -3.92 10.38
N SER A 225 -7.41 -4.93 11.20
CA SER A 225 -7.41 -6.33 10.71
C SER A 225 -8.78 -6.76 10.20
N ASN A 226 -9.86 -6.38 10.89
CA ASN A 226 -11.20 -6.69 10.41
C ASN A 226 -11.52 -5.95 9.10
N ALA A 227 -11.12 -4.68 8.98
CA ALA A 227 -11.32 -3.88 7.78
C ALA A 227 -10.56 -4.44 6.57
N LEU A 228 -9.30 -4.83 6.74
CA LEU A 228 -8.47 -5.37 5.66
C LEU A 228 -8.93 -6.77 5.22
N ASN A 229 -9.37 -7.61 6.16
CA ASN A 229 -9.91 -8.94 5.84
C ASN A 229 -11.33 -8.90 5.23
N GLY A 230 -11.98 -7.74 5.17
CA GLY A 230 -13.30 -7.58 4.58
C GLY A 230 -14.44 -8.08 5.48
N GLU A 231 -14.19 -8.22 6.78
CA GLU A 231 -15.23 -8.56 7.75
C GLU A 231 -16.17 -7.36 7.94
N LYS A 232 -17.47 -7.58 7.71
CA LYS A 232 -18.48 -6.58 8.07
C LYS A 232 -18.59 -6.56 9.59
N ARG A 233 -18.42 -5.37 10.20
CA ARG A 233 -18.97 -5.14 11.54
C ARG A 233 -20.48 -5.39 11.47
N GLY A 234 -20.95 -6.48 12.07
CA GLY A 234 -22.35 -6.57 12.46
C GLY A 234 -22.66 -5.42 13.42
N PRO A 235 -23.83 -4.78 13.36
CA PRO A 235 -24.22 -3.79 14.35
C PRO A 235 -24.13 -4.47 15.73
N HIS A 236 -23.44 -3.79 16.67
CA HIS A 236 -23.36 -4.17 18.07
C HIS A 236 -24.73 -4.70 18.53
N GLN A 237 -24.82 -6.01 18.82
CA GLN A 237 -25.90 -6.52 19.63
C GLN A 237 -25.67 -5.98 21.03
N THR A 238 -26.33 -4.87 21.35
CA THR A 238 -26.54 -4.45 22.72
C THR A 238 -27.30 -5.57 23.41
N SER A 239 -26.61 -6.30 24.29
CA SER A 239 -27.22 -7.25 25.20
C SER A 239 -28.20 -6.49 26.09
N GLY A 240 -29.49 -6.78 25.92
CA GLY A 240 -30.52 -6.53 26.94
C GLY A 240 -30.58 -7.69 27.91
#